data_AF-A0A0T6AAU5-F1
#
_entry.id   AF-A0A0T6AAU5-F1
#
_cell.length_a   1.000
_cell.length_b   1.000
_cell.length_c   1.000
_cell.angle_alpha   90.00
_cell.angle_beta   90.00
_cell.angle_gamma   90.00
#
_symmetry.space_group_name_H-M   'P 1'
#
loop_
_entity.id
_entity.type
_entity.pdbx_description
1 polymer ?
#
loop_
_entity_poly.entity_id
_entity_poly.type
_entity_poly.pdbx_seq_one_letter_code
_entity_poly.pdbx_strand_id
1 'polypeptide(L)'
;MTKPPSELIPASRCTRCGRVVAPPTSYCPDHPVAMEPLSIEGYGEVVSFTTLHSPPEGFSSPLHLALVGLDGGARLFCHGAETKGLRVGSRVAVEEVDQVYYFSHLGVMDRARLFWRRAGDLEETVTAIVKSAVKRVWRRGGGEKV
;
A
#
# COMPACT_ATOMS: atom_id res chain seq x y z
N MET A 1 -7.28 -18.05 2.42
CA MET A 1 -7.51 -17.11 1.28
C MET A 1 -8.37 -15.97 1.80
N THR A 2 -7.76 -14.93 2.34
CA THR A 2 -8.44 -13.69 2.69
C THR A 2 -7.53 -12.58 2.21
N LYS A 3 -8.01 -11.83 1.22
CA LYS A 3 -7.48 -10.54 0.83
C LYS A 3 -7.76 -9.63 2.04
N PRO A 4 -6.78 -9.04 2.75
CA PRO A 4 -7.14 -7.96 3.67
C PRO A 4 -7.86 -6.91 2.82
N PRO A 5 -9.05 -6.42 3.22
CA PRO A 5 -9.84 -5.54 2.38
C PRO A 5 -8.97 -4.34 2.02
N SER A 6 -8.59 -4.25 0.75
CA SER A 6 -8.00 -3.05 0.19
C SER A 6 -9.16 -2.06 0.06
N GLU A 7 -9.55 -1.45 1.18
CA GLU A 7 -10.63 -0.49 1.16
C GLU A 7 -10.23 0.68 0.27
N LEU A 8 -11.17 1.10 -0.56
CA LEU A 8 -10.96 2.22 -1.46
C LEU A 8 -11.10 3.49 -0.63
N ILE A 9 -10.04 4.28 -0.59
CA ILE A 9 -10.03 5.55 0.10
C ILE A 9 -10.53 6.64 -0.86
N PRO A 10 -11.59 7.38 -0.49
CA PRO A 10 -12.05 8.54 -1.23
C PRO A 10 -10.96 9.62 -1.27
N ALA A 11 -10.73 10.16 -2.45
CA ALA A 11 -9.75 11.18 -2.72
C ALA A 11 -10.29 12.14 -3.79
N SER A 12 -9.54 13.20 -4.08
CA SER A 12 -9.78 14.05 -5.23
C SER A 12 -8.48 14.30 -5.98
N ARG A 13 -8.57 14.49 -7.29
CA ARG A 13 -7.44 14.81 -8.17
C ARG A 13 -7.63 16.19 -8.79
N CYS A 14 -6.57 17.00 -8.76
CA CYS A 14 -6.56 18.28 -9.45
C CYS A 14 -6.42 18.07 -10.97
N THR A 15 -7.34 18.64 -11.75
CA THR A 15 -7.35 18.60 -13.22
C THR A 15 -6.20 19.38 -13.86
N ARG A 16 -5.59 20.32 -13.12
CA ARG A 16 -4.50 21.17 -13.60
C ARG A 16 -3.11 20.60 -13.31
N CYS A 17 -2.82 20.24 -12.05
CA CYS A 17 -1.48 19.79 -11.63
C CYS A 17 -1.37 18.29 -11.32
N GLY A 18 -2.48 17.55 -11.39
CA GLY A 18 -2.50 16.11 -11.11
C GLY A 18 -2.35 15.73 -9.64
N ARG A 19 -2.21 16.70 -8.72
CA ARG A 19 -2.11 16.44 -7.28
C ARG A 19 -3.33 15.65 -6.80
N VAL A 20 -3.07 14.57 -6.06
CA VAL A 20 -4.10 13.78 -5.37
C VAL A 20 -4.13 14.16 -3.90
N VAL A 21 -5.33 14.39 -3.37
CA VAL A 21 -5.56 14.78 -1.98
C VAL A 21 -6.61 13.86 -1.37
N ALA A 22 -6.37 13.43 -0.13
CA ALA A 22 -7.32 12.72 0.71
C ALA A 22 -7.27 13.37 2.11
N PRO A 23 -8.40 13.62 2.79
CA PRO A 23 -9.79 13.42 2.34
C PRO A 23 -10.16 14.24 1.09
N PRO A 24 -11.24 13.89 0.37
CA PRO A 24 -11.60 14.57 -0.88
C PRO A 24 -11.96 16.04 -0.62
N THR A 25 -11.34 16.93 -1.39
CA THR A 25 -11.61 18.38 -1.36
C THR A 25 -12.21 18.87 -2.68
N SER A 26 -13.02 19.94 -2.63
CA SER A 26 -13.68 20.52 -3.80
C SER A 26 -12.75 21.37 -4.67
N TYR A 27 -11.73 21.99 -4.06
CA TYR A 27 -10.75 22.84 -4.75
C TYR A 27 -9.31 22.40 -4.47
N CYS A 28 -8.42 22.67 -5.44
CA CYS A 28 -7.00 22.38 -5.29
C CYS A 28 -6.34 23.36 -4.30
N PRO A 29 -5.50 22.89 -3.37
CA PRO A 29 -4.78 23.77 -2.44
C PRO A 29 -3.84 24.77 -3.13
N ASP A 30 -3.30 24.42 -4.29
CA ASP A 30 -2.30 25.23 -5.02
C ASP A 30 -2.92 26.08 -6.14
N HIS A 31 -4.12 25.74 -6.60
CA HIS A 31 -4.73 26.33 -7.79
C HIS A 31 -6.24 26.54 -7.60
N PRO A 32 -6.84 27.65 -8.09
CA PRO A 32 -8.27 27.91 -7.96
C PRO A 32 -9.08 27.12 -9.01
N VAL A 33 -8.94 25.79 -9.02
CA VAL A 33 -9.64 24.87 -9.93
C VAL A 33 -10.37 23.82 -9.12
N ALA A 34 -11.53 23.39 -9.63
CA ALA A 34 -12.28 22.29 -9.05
C ALA A 34 -11.50 20.98 -9.17
N MET A 35 -11.61 20.12 -8.16
CA MET A 35 -11.01 18.79 -8.18
C MET A 35 -12.05 17.75 -8.58
N GLU A 36 -11.58 16.69 -9.26
CA GLU A 36 -12.41 15.56 -9.66
C GLU A 36 -12.36 14.46 -8.59
N PRO A 37 -13.49 13.81 -8.27
CA PRO A 37 -13.50 12.66 -7.37
C PRO A 37 -12.61 11.53 -7.88
N LEU A 38 -11.88 10.89 -6.97
CA LEU A 38 -11.02 9.75 -7.24
C LEU A 38 -11.15 8.75 -6.08
N SER A 39 -10.96 7.47 -6.35
CA SER A 39 -10.79 6.46 -5.30
C SER A 39 -9.43 5.80 -5.48
N ILE A 40 -8.66 5.68 -4.40
CA ILE A 40 -7.33 5.09 -4.39
C ILE A 40 -7.27 3.89 -3.46
N GLU A 41 -6.38 2.94 -3.71
CA GLU A 41 -6.19 1.81 -2.79
C GLU A 41 -5.63 2.31 -1.44
N GLY A 42 -6.16 1.79 -0.34
CA GLY A 42 -5.67 2.04 1.02
C GLY A 42 -4.33 1.37 1.34
N TYR A 43 -3.37 1.34 0.41
CA TYR A 43 -2.02 0.85 0.68
C TYR A 43 -1.00 1.97 0.58
N GLY A 44 -0.02 1.93 1.46
CA GLY A 44 1.01 2.96 1.49
C GLY A 44 2.18 2.63 2.40
N GLU A 45 2.94 3.68 2.70
CA GLU A 45 4.16 3.62 3.50
C GLU A 45 4.14 4.68 4.59
N VAL A 46 4.67 4.34 5.76
CA VAL A 46 4.82 5.30 6.86
C VAL A 46 5.88 6.34 6.49
N VAL A 47 5.47 7.60 6.35
CA VAL A 47 6.36 8.74 6.11
C VAL A 47 6.97 9.23 7.42
N SER A 48 6.15 9.29 8.48
CA SER A 48 6.56 9.67 9.83
C SER A 48 5.57 9.09 10.83
N PHE A 49 5.98 8.86 12.07
CA PHE A 49 5.10 8.39 13.12
C PHE A 49 5.52 8.94 14.48
N THR A 50 4.58 8.98 15.42
CA THR A 50 4.81 9.41 16.79
C THR A 50 3.94 8.61 17.76
N THR A 51 4.34 8.59 19.02
CA THR A 51 3.56 8.01 20.11
C THR A 51 3.32 9.08 21.16
N LEU A 52 2.06 9.42 21.36
CA LEU A 52 1.62 10.39 22.35
C LEU A 52 1.32 9.66 23.66
N HIS A 53 2.25 9.74 24.61
CA HIS A 53 2.14 9.11 25.94
C HIS A 53 1.17 9.83 26.89
N SER A 54 0.82 11.08 26.59
CA SER A 54 -0.16 11.86 27.36
C SER A 54 -1.16 12.51 26.41
N PRO A 55 -2.14 11.75 25.90
CA PRO A 55 -3.15 12.27 25.00
C PRO A 55 -4.21 13.12 25.74
N PRO A 56 -4.96 13.96 25.03
CA PRO A 56 -6.08 14.71 25.61
C PRO A 56 -7.20 13.77 26.09
N GLU A 57 -8.10 14.30 26.89
CA GLU A 57 -9.27 13.57 27.38
C GLU A 57 -10.09 12.96 26.22
N GLY A 58 -10.59 11.74 26.43
CA GLY A 58 -11.33 10.98 25.41
C GLY A 58 -10.46 10.04 24.55
N PHE A 59 -9.13 10.09 24.65
CA PHE A 59 -8.23 9.17 23.96
C PHE A 59 -7.50 8.25 24.95
N SER A 60 -7.31 6.98 24.57
CA SER A 60 -6.52 6.03 25.33
C SER A 60 -5.02 6.31 25.17
N SER A 61 -4.28 6.22 26.29
CA SER A 61 -2.82 6.28 26.28
C SER A 61 -2.22 4.87 26.23
N PRO A 62 -1.16 4.62 25.43
CA PRO A 62 -0.54 5.55 24.49
C PRO A 62 -1.31 5.66 23.17
N LEU A 63 -1.39 6.88 22.61
CA LEU A 63 -1.99 7.10 21.30
C LEU A 63 -0.91 7.07 20.21
N HIS A 64 -1.05 6.16 19.26
CA HIS A 64 -0.11 6.00 18.16
C HIS A 64 -0.62 6.69 16.89
N LEU A 65 0.23 7.52 16.28
CA LEU A 65 -0.13 8.32 15.12
C LEU A 65 0.92 8.14 14.03
N ALA A 66 0.49 8.11 12.78
CA ALA A 66 1.38 8.04 11.62
C ALA A 66 0.87 8.92 10.48
N LEU A 67 1.81 9.56 9.79
CA LEU A 67 1.59 10.11 8.46
C LEU A 67 1.91 9.02 7.45
N VAL A 68 0.92 8.56 6.70
CA VAL A 68 1.05 7.51 5.69
C VAL A 68 0.98 8.15 4.30
N GLY A 69 1.95 7.84 3.44
CA GLY A 69 1.90 8.14 2.01
C GLY A 69 1.27 6.98 1.27
N LEU A 70 0.08 7.18 0.71
CA LEU A 70 -0.60 6.17 -0.08
C LEU A 70 0.06 6.05 -1.46
N ASP A 71 0.06 4.84 -2.02
CA ASP A 71 0.60 4.57 -3.36
C ASP A 71 -0.13 5.38 -4.45
N GLY A 72 -1.40 5.75 -4.20
CA GLY A 72 -2.20 6.65 -5.04
C GLY A 72 -1.76 8.12 -5.01
N GLY A 73 -0.73 8.48 -4.25
CA GLY A 73 -0.11 9.80 -4.21
C GLY A 73 -0.63 10.73 -3.12
N ALA A 74 -1.73 10.39 -2.45
CA ALA A 74 -2.24 11.13 -1.29
C ALA A 74 -1.42 10.84 -0.02
N ARG A 75 -1.54 11.72 0.98
CA ARG A 75 -1.00 11.49 2.33
C ARG A 75 -2.13 11.61 3.34
N LEU A 76 -2.16 10.70 4.31
CA LEU A 76 -3.18 10.68 5.36
C LEU A 76 -2.55 10.64 6.74
N PHE A 77 -3.25 11.27 7.67
CA PHE A 77 -2.96 11.18 9.09
C PHE A 77 -3.79 10.03 9.66
N CYS A 78 -3.12 9.04 10.25
CA CYS A 78 -3.73 7.79 10.64
C CYS A 78 -3.42 7.43 12.10
N HIS A 79 -4.38 6.76 12.74
CA HIS A 79 -4.28 6.20 14.07
C HIS A 79 -3.80 4.75 14.00
N GLY A 80 -2.94 4.35 14.93
CA GLY A 80 -2.43 2.98 15.02
C GLY A 80 -2.85 2.32 16.33
N ALA A 81 -3.02 1.00 16.30
CA ALA A 81 -3.20 0.22 17.52
C ALA A 81 -1.87 -0.03 18.26
N GLU A 82 -0.75 -0.15 17.53
CA GLU A 82 0.58 -0.39 18.10
C GLU A 82 1.69 0.14 17.17
N THR A 83 2.79 0.65 17.72
CA THR A 83 3.99 1.08 16.97
C THR A 83 5.18 0.14 17.08
N LYS A 84 5.02 -0.99 17.77
CA LYS A 84 6.10 -1.97 17.97
C LYS A 84 6.61 -2.50 16.63
N GLY A 85 7.89 -2.22 16.34
CA GLY A 85 8.53 -2.62 15.08
C GLY A 85 8.17 -1.74 13.87
N LEU A 86 7.36 -0.68 14.06
CA LEU A 86 7.08 0.31 13.03
C LEU A 86 8.33 1.15 12.76
N ARG A 87 8.63 1.37 11.48
CA ARG A 87 9.71 2.25 11.03
C ARG A 87 9.19 3.14 9.92
N VAL A 88 9.87 4.25 9.70
CA VAL A 88 9.69 5.01 8.45
C VAL A 88 10.00 4.09 7.27
N GLY A 89 9.13 4.11 6.27
CA GLY A 89 9.12 3.19 5.12
C GLY A 89 8.42 1.85 5.38
N SER A 90 7.87 1.60 6.57
CA SER A 90 7.05 0.40 6.80
C SER A 90 5.80 0.42 5.91
N ARG A 91 5.53 -0.70 5.24
CA ARG A 91 4.32 -0.91 4.45
C ARG A 91 3.11 -1.12 5.36
N VAL A 92 2.04 -0.40 5.11
CA VAL A 92 0.80 -0.43 5.89
C VAL A 92 -0.43 -0.45 4.99
N ALA A 93 -1.52 -0.97 5.52
CA ALA A 93 -2.86 -0.76 4.97
C ALA A 93 -3.57 0.31 5.79
N VAL A 94 -4.44 1.08 5.14
CA VAL A 94 -5.26 2.14 5.71
C VAL A 94 -6.72 1.83 5.48
N GLU A 95 -7.52 2.00 6.53
CA GLU A 95 -8.97 1.81 6.54
C GLU A 95 -9.61 3.07 7.14
N GLU A 96 -10.80 3.43 6.65
CA GLU A 96 -11.57 4.58 7.15
C GLU A 96 -12.74 4.09 8.00
N VAL A 97 -12.81 4.53 9.25
CA VAL A 97 -13.92 4.22 10.16
C VAL A 97 -14.38 5.52 10.80
N ASP A 98 -15.64 5.89 10.59
CA ASP A 98 -16.25 7.11 11.14
C ASP A 98 -15.42 8.39 10.88
N GLN A 99 -14.92 8.56 9.66
CA GLN A 99 -14.03 9.66 9.23
C GLN A 99 -12.65 9.69 9.93
N VAL A 100 -12.30 8.64 10.66
CA VAL A 100 -10.97 8.44 11.26
C VAL A 100 -10.23 7.36 10.46
N TYR A 101 -9.01 7.68 10.05
CA TYR A 101 -8.18 6.75 9.31
C TYR A 101 -7.34 5.92 10.28
N TYR A 102 -7.38 4.60 10.15
CA TYR A 102 -6.55 3.68 10.92
C TYR A 102 -5.53 3.03 10.00
N PHE A 103 -4.33 2.77 10.52
CA PHE A 103 -3.34 1.97 9.81
C PHE A 103 -3.06 0.65 10.53
N SER A 104 -2.86 -0.40 9.75
CA SER A 104 -2.43 -1.71 10.23
C SER A 104 -1.12 -2.13 9.57
N HIS A 105 -0.24 -2.75 10.36
CA HIS A 105 1.03 -3.26 9.83
C HIS A 105 0.76 -4.46 8.93
N LEU A 106 1.27 -4.42 7.70
CA LEU A 106 1.12 -5.55 6.79
C LEU A 106 2.01 -6.72 7.25
N GLY A 107 1.44 -7.90 7.38
CA GLY A 107 2.15 -9.12 7.73
C GLY A 107 3.25 -9.47 6.71
N VAL A 108 4.18 -10.36 7.08
CA VAL A 108 5.28 -10.78 6.18
C VAL A 108 4.76 -11.30 4.84
N MET A 109 3.66 -12.06 4.87
CA MET A 109 3.02 -12.61 3.67
C MET A 109 2.34 -11.54 2.82
N ASP A 110 1.69 -10.54 3.44
CA ASP A 110 1.07 -9.44 2.70
C ASP A 110 2.11 -8.53 2.05
N ARG A 111 3.26 -8.33 2.72
CA ARG A 111 4.42 -7.67 2.11
C ARG A 111 4.93 -8.45 0.91
N ALA A 112 5.09 -9.78 1.03
CA ALA A 112 5.49 -10.62 -0.10
C ALA A 112 4.51 -10.48 -1.27
N ARG A 113 3.19 -10.54 -1.04
CA ARG A 113 2.19 -10.33 -2.11
C ARG A 113 2.29 -8.97 -2.79
N LEU A 114 2.52 -7.89 -2.03
CA LEU A 114 2.72 -6.56 -2.62
C LEU A 114 3.99 -6.47 -3.46
N PHE A 115 5.09 -7.09 -3.01
CA PHE A 115 6.31 -7.20 -3.82
C PHE A 115 6.04 -7.92 -5.13
N TRP A 116 5.25 -9.00 -5.12
CA TRP A 116 4.92 -9.76 -6.32
C TRP A 116 3.98 -9.01 -7.27
N ARG A 117 3.06 -8.17 -6.76
CA ARG A 117 2.26 -7.26 -7.61
C ARG A 117 3.14 -6.25 -8.35
N ARG A 118 4.18 -5.72 -7.70
CA ARG A 118 5.11 -4.75 -8.31
C ARG A 118 6.12 -5.41 -9.25
N ALA A 119 6.44 -6.68 -9.01
CA ALA A 119 7.34 -7.50 -9.83
C ALA A 119 6.64 -8.25 -10.99
N GLY A 120 5.40 -7.88 -11.33
CA GLY A 120 4.60 -8.49 -12.40
C GLY A 120 5.21 -8.50 -13.81
N ASP A 121 6.43 -7.97 -13.99
CA ASP A 121 7.22 -8.07 -15.22
C ASP A 121 8.16 -9.29 -15.26
N LEU A 122 8.30 -10.03 -14.15
CA LEU A 122 9.21 -11.18 -14.04
C LEU A 122 8.53 -12.53 -14.26
N GLU A 123 7.22 -12.60 -14.48
CA GLU A 123 6.52 -13.88 -14.69
C GLU A 123 6.76 -14.45 -16.08
N GLU A 124 6.85 -13.60 -17.12
CA GLU A 124 7.15 -14.03 -18.49
C GLU A 124 8.57 -14.61 -18.59
N THR A 125 9.54 -13.95 -17.95
CA THR A 125 10.95 -14.36 -17.99
C THR A 125 11.16 -15.67 -17.23
N VAL A 126 10.54 -15.86 -16.07
CA VAL A 126 10.68 -17.10 -15.29
C VAL A 126 10.00 -18.27 -16.00
N THR A 127 8.82 -18.06 -16.60
CA THR A 127 8.13 -19.11 -17.37
C THR A 127 8.97 -19.54 -18.59
N ALA A 128 9.62 -18.60 -19.26
CA ALA A 128 10.54 -18.88 -20.37
C ALA A 128 11.79 -19.67 -19.91
N ILE A 129 12.38 -19.29 -18.77
CA ILE A 129 13.55 -19.99 -18.20
C ILE A 129 13.18 -21.42 -17.80
N VAL A 130 12.04 -21.62 -17.11
CA VAL A 130 11.57 -22.95 -16.69
C VAL A 130 11.26 -23.85 -17.90
N LYS A 131 10.56 -23.34 -18.92
CA LYS A 131 10.33 -24.10 -20.17
C LYS A 131 11.64 -24.49 -20.86
N SER A 132 12.64 -23.60 -20.85
CA SER A 132 13.95 -23.89 -21.45
C SER A 132 14.73 -24.96 -20.68
N ALA A 133 14.66 -24.94 -19.35
CA ALA A 133 15.32 -25.92 -18.48
C ALA A 133 14.67 -27.30 -18.60
N VAL A 134 13.33 -27.37 -18.58
CA VAL A 134 12.58 -28.62 -18.76
C VAL A 134 12.84 -29.22 -20.15
N LYS A 135 12.85 -28.41 -21.22
CA LYS A 135 13.16 -28.89 -22.57
C LYS A 135 14.61 -29.37 -22.72
N ARG A 136 15.56 -28.76 -22.00
CA ARG A 136 16.97 -29.16 -22.00
C ARG A 136 17.20 -30.46 -21.22
N VAL A 137 16.43 -30.70 -20.16
CA VAL A 137 16.42 -31.97 -19.41
C VAL A 137 15.77 -33.09 -20.24
N TRP A 138 14.65 -32.82 -20.92
CA TRP A 138 13.97 -33.81 -21.77
C TRP A 138 14.80 -34.23 -23.00
N ARG A 139 15.60 -33.34 -23.60
CA ARG A 139 16.52 -33.71 -24.69
C ARG A 139 17.70 -34.57 -24.25
N ARG A 140 18.03 -34.59 -22.96
CA ARG A 140 19.18 -35.32 -22.42
C ARG A 140 18.83 -36.71 -21.89
N GLY A 141 17.55 -37.05 -21.80
CA GLY A 141 17.05 -38.37 -21.39
C GLY A 141 16.57 -39.27 -22.54
N GLY A 142 16.73 -38.85 -23.80
CA GLY A 142 16.22 -39.56 -24.98
C GLY A 142 17.31 -40.21 -25.83
N GLY A 143 18.18 -41.03 -25.22
CA GLY A 143 19.21 -41.74 -25.98
C GLY A 143 19.76 -42.94 -25.23
N GLU A 144 19.08 -44.08 -25.33
CA GLU A 144 19.72 -45.40 -25.50
C GLU A 144 18.64 -46.41 -25.91
N LYS A 145 18.72 -46.91 -27.15
CA LYS A 145 18.45 -48.31 -27.59
C LYS A 145 18.69 -48.39 -29.12
N VAL A 146 19.90 -48.75 -29.54
CA VAL A 146 20.21 -49.86 -30.46
C VAL A 146 21.60 -50.36 -30.10
#